data_AF-A0A7M2X1U6-F1
#
_entry.id   AF-A0A7M2X1U6-F1
#
_cell.length_a   1.000
_cell.length_b   1.000
_cell.length_c   1.000
_cell.angle_alpha   90.00
_cell.angle_beta   90.00
_cell.angle_gamma   90.00
#
_symmetry.space_group_name_H-M   'P 1'
#
loop_
_entity.id
_entity.type
_entity.pdbx_description
1 polymer ?
#
loop_
_entity_poly.entity_id
_entity_poly.type
_entity_poly.pdbx_seq_one_letter_code
_entity_poly.pdbx_strand_id
1 'polypeptide(L)'
;MIQHLERQVGKGSQRRLVPRGLWVFLFMMVPTVASADPNAEYSSLFGDEEKKVLATSFTKDDAVFAAKLLSRAADLKDAPDLQRLVLQRAVELGQKDADGLATAIEAAKQIIAGAKGAEKLDWRGKLVDLYAAQYKRATGAKRAEAGEFLLGILQKEADDLASDAKYADAVKRLNEARDIARSIRSARVDEFVTAAKDLQAKQQTAEKYDRMRQKLDQNGGDVAHLEQLILGYLLEVGETETAKKLAAGHPDKAWEKMVSKPPALFDELAEGECLEVANWYRQMADKLAGVARVNSLERSVQCYDVYLRKHVKQDAERLKAVSQYDETSRALLSSPGSATAKLILWNQRNSQDRDRGTTTVNVVVTRADKVVWRRDNIKLYWSADEDLPTTVMVPNIRGEKLRIEVTGWVNMGGGLTEVQLLQNGKNTIGGAKVTASGALVATTGPSCLTDGILNSNVHTKGYWLLPNKTAGWAEIELSGSRP
;
A
#
# COMPACT_ATOMS: atom_id res chain seq x y z
N MET A 1 51.65 1.65 20.26
CA MET A 1 52.95 0.99 20.01
C MET A 1 52.64 -0.36 19.38
N ILE A 2 52.96 -0.44 18.09
CA ILE A 2 52.85 -1.52 17.10
C ILE A 2 52.92 -2.95 17.69
N GLN A 3 51.98 -3.85 17.33
CA GLN A 3 52.25 -5.08 16.55
C GLN A 3 51.08 -6.08 16.48
N HIS A 4 50.83 -6.51 15.24
CA HIS A 4 50.46 -7.87 14.77
C HIS A 4 49.13 -8.52 15.18
N LEU A 5 48.31 -8.83 14.16
CA LEU A 5 47.92 -10.22 13.86
C LEU A 5 47.19 -10.31 12.50
N GLU A 6 47.90 -10.83 11.51
CA GLU A 6 47.35 -11.45 10.31
C GLU A 6 46.65 -12.77 10.69
N ARG A 7 45.48 -13.06 10.13
CA ARG A 7 44.89 -14.41 10.13
C ARG A 7 44.50 -14.84 8.72
N GLN A 8 44.95 -16.06 8.45
CA GLN A 8 44.90 -16.81 7.20
C GLN A 8 43.47 -17.12 6.74
N VAL A 9 43.24 -17.02 5.43
CA VAL A 9 42.07 -17.60 4.75
C VAL A 9 42.47 -18.95 4.16
N GLY A 10 41.73 -19.98 4.57
CA GLY A 10 41.93 -21.38 4.22
C GLY A 10 41.54 -21.73 2.79
N LYS A 11 42.31 -22.67 2.24
CA LYS A 11 42.13 -23.36 0.96
C LYS A 11 40.97 -24.37 1.03
N GLY A 12 40.32 -24.59 -0.11
CA GLY A 12 39.95 -25.95 -0.52
C GLY A 12 38.51 -26.16 -0.98
N SER A 13 38.26 -26.08 -2.29
CA SER A 13 37.28 -26.96 -2.93
C SER A 13 37.68 -27.23 -4.37
N GLN A 14 38.11 -28.46 -4.63
CA GLN A 14 38.33 -29.00 -5.96
C GLN A 14 37.00 -29.03 -6.74
N ARG A 15 36.98 -28.46 -7.94
CA ARG A 15 35.93 -28.72 -8.93
C ARG A 15 36.52 -29.42 -10.14
N ARG A 16 35.81 -30.47 -10.55
CA ARG A 16 36.12 -31.40 -11.63
C ARG A 16 36.27 -30.68 -12.97
N LEU A 17 37.31 -31.05 -13.71
CA LEU A 17 37.52 -30.71 -15.12
C LEU A 17 36.50 -31.46 -15.98
N VAL A 18 35.72 -30.71 -16.76
CA VAL A 18 34.90 -31.22 -17.88
C VAL A 18 35.58 -30.72 -19.17
N PRO A 19 35.73 -31.55 -20.21
CA PRO A 19 36.46 -31.16 -21.42
C PRO A 19 35.72 -30.04 -22.17
N ARG A 20 36.46 -28.97 -22.48
CA ARG A 20 36.01 -27.81 -23.26
C ARG A 20 35.92 -28.20 -24.74
N GLY A 21 34.70 -28.18 -25.29
CA GLY A 21 34.47 -28.12 -26.73
C GLY A 21 34.96 -26.77 -27.28
N LEU A 22 35.74 -26.84 -28.35
CA LEU A 22 36.29 -25.72 -29.10
C LEU A 22 35.16 -25.03 -29.89
N TRP A 23 34.58 -23.95 -29.35
CA TRP A 23 33.66 -23.09 -30.08
C TRP A 23 34.46 -22.01 -30.81
N VAL A 24 34.44 -22.06 -32.13
CA VAL A 24 34.96 -21.00 -33.02
C VAL A 24 33.97 -19.84 -32.95
N PHE A 25 34.32 -18.78 -32.20
CA PHE A 25 33.60 -17.51 -32.23
C PHE A 25 34.02 -16.74 -33.48
N LEU A 26 33.14 -16.68 -34.48
CA LEU A 26 33.25 -15.77 -35.61
C LEU A 26 33.00 -14.34 -35.10
N PHE A 27 34.08 -13.58 -34.87
CA PHE A 27 34.04 -12.16 -34.52
C PHE A 27 33.56 -11.36 -35.73
N MET A 28 32.24 -11.15 -35.87
CA MET A 28 31.74 -10.09 -36.73
C MET A 28 32.18 -8.77 -36.10
N MET A 29 33.15 -8.07 -36.72
CA MET A 29 33.45 -6.69 -36.40
C MET A 29 32.20 -5.86 -36.71
N VAL A 30 31.39 -5.59 -35.69
CA VAL A 30 30.36 -4.55 -35.77
C VAL A 30 31.12 -3.23 -35.83
N PRO A 31 31.02 -2.44 -36.91
CA PRO A 31 31.65 -1.14 -36.95
C PRO A 31 31.11 -0.31 -35.79
N THR A 32 31.99 0.03 -34.84
CA THR A 32 31.72 1.05 -33.83
C THR A 32 31.59 2.37 -34.56
N VAL A 33 30.36 2.75 -34.90
CA VAL A 33 30.02 4.12 -35.28
C VAL A 33 30.43 4.97 -34.08
N ALA A 34 31.43 5.83 -34.24
CA ALA A 34 31.82 6.76 -33.20
C ALA A 34 30.58 7.57 -32.82
N SER A 35 30.10 7.39 -31.59
CA SER A 35 28.99 8.16 -31.03
C SER A 35 29.37 9.64 -31.13
N ALA A 36 28.64 10.40 -31.94
CA ALA A 36 28.85 11.84 -32.07
C ALA A 36 28.69 12.49 -30.69
N ASP A 37 29.52 13.48 -30.37
CA ASP A 37 29.40 14.24 -29.11
C ASP A 37 28.02 14.93 -29.07
N PRO A 38 27.12 14.55 -28.14
CA PRO A 38 25.77 15.11 -28.08
C PRO A 38 25.76 16.63 -27.92
N ASN A 39 26.80 17.23 -27.31
CA ASN A 39 26.88 18.67 -27.13
C ASN A 39 27.18 19.40 -28.43
N ALA A 40 28.11 18.87 -29.23
CA ALA A 40 28.44 19.43 -30.54
C ALA A 40 27.23 19.34 -31.49
N GLU A 41 26.54 18.20 -31.47
CA GLU A 41 25.34 18.00 -32.27
C GLU A 41 24.19 18.90 -31.80
N TYR A 42 23.95 19.01 -30.48
CA TYR A 42 22.98 19.97 -29.92
C TYR A 42 23.30 21.41 -30.33
N SER A 43 24.55 21.84 -30.20
CA SER A 43 24.97 23.20 -30.55
C SER A 43 24.78 23.48 -32.05
N SER A 44 25.01 22.49 -32.91
CA SER A 44 24.80 22.60 -34.36
C SER A 44 23.31 22.75 -34.71
N LEU A 45 22.44 21.95 -34.05
CA LEU A 45 21.00 21.93 -34.32
C LEU A 45 20.23 23.10 -33.69
N PHE A 46 20.62 23.51 -32.48
CA PHE A 46 19.82 24.39 -31.62
C PHE A 46 20.58 25.60 -31.06
N GLY A 47 21.91 25.63 -31.13
CA GLY A 47 22.74 26.59 -30.40
C GLY A 47 22.52 28.06 -30.80
N ASP A 48 22.29 28.34 -32.08
CA ASP A 48 22.03 29.72 -32.55
C ASP A 48 20.66 30.24 -32.11
N GLU A 49 19.66 29.36 -32.04
CA GLU A 49 18.33 29.72 -31.55
C GLU A 49 18.31 29.86 -30.03
N GLU A 50 18.97 28.95 -29.31
CA GLU A 50 19.15 29.05 -27.85
C GLU A 50 19.83 30.36 -27.47
N LYS A 51 20.91 30.75 -28.16
CA LYS A 51 21.59 32.04 -27.94
C LYS A 51 20.67 33.23 -28.15
N LYS A 52 19.82 33.20 -29.19
CA LYS A 52 18.86 34.28 -29.47
C LYS A 52 17.82 34.40 -28.36
N VAL A 53 17.28 33.27 -27.89
CA VAL A 53 16.30 33.21 -26.81
C VAL A 53 16.91 33.71 -25.50
N LEU A 54 18.10 33.23 -25.14
CA LEU A 54 18.82 33.62 -23.92
C LEU A 54 19.32 35.08 -23.93
N ALA A 55 19.42 35.73 -25.09
CA ALA A 55 19.78 37.13 -25.20
C ALA A 55 18.63 38.08 -24.83
N THR A 56 17.39 37.58 -24.77
CA THR A 56 16.22 38.36 -24.35
C THR A 56 16.06 38.33 -22.83
N SER A 57 15.48 39.37 -22.25
CA SER A 57 15.09 39.37 -20.83
C SER A 57 13.72 38.72 -20.58
N PHE A 58 13.03 38.26 -21.62
CA PHE A 58 11.66 37.76 -21.55
C PHE A 58 11.66 36.24 -21.43
N THR A 59 11.21 35.73 -20.29
CA THR A 59 11.11 34.29 -20.03
C THR A 59 10.11 33.55 -20.92
N LYS A 60 9.22 34.29 -21.59
CA LYS A 60 8.25 33.70 -22.53
C LYS A 60 8.92 33.06 -23.74
N ASP A 61 10.04 33.63 -24.20
CA ASP A 61 10.79 33.07 -25.33
C ASP A 61 11.48 31.75 -24.91
N ASP A 62 11.94 31.65 -23.64
CA ASP A 62 12.44 30.40 -23.07
C ASP A 62 11.37 29.30 -23.10
N ALA A 63 10.12 29.61 -22.74
CA ALA A 63 9.01 28.66 -22.73
C ALA A 63 8.65 28.16 -24.14
N VAL A 64 8.58 29.06 -25.12
CA VAL A 64 8.31 28.70 -26.52
C VAL A 64 9.42 27.80 -27.05
N PHE A 65 10.68 28.14 -26.76
CA PHE A 65 11.82 27.36 -27.21
C PHE A 65 11.88 25.99 -26.52
N ALA A 66 11.59 25.91 -25.22
CA ALA A 66 11.46 24.64 -24.52
C ALA A 66 10.41 23.72 -25.17
N ALA A 67 9.26 24.25 -25.58
CA ALA A 67 8.22 23.47 -26.25
C ALA A 67 8.69 22.93 -27.61
N LYS A 68 9.46 23.73 -28.35
CA LYS A 68 10.12 23.31 -29.59
C LYS A 68 11.12 22.18 -29.34
N LEU A 69 11.96 22.30 -28.30
CA LEU A 69 12.92 21.25 -27.92
C LEU A 69 12.20 19.94 -27.58
N LEU A 70 11.15 19.99 -26.76
CA LEU A 70 10.35 18.80 -26.41
C LEU A 70 9.74 18.13 -27.66
N SER A 71 9.18 18.93 -28.59
CA SER A 71 8.63 18.39 -29.83
C SER A 71 9.70 17.71 -30.69
N ARG A 72 10.91 18.28 -30.77
CA ARG A 72 12.02 17.71 -31.55
C ARG A 72 12.64 16.47 -30.91
N ALA A 73 12.59 16.37 -29.58
CA ALA A 73 13.08 15.18 -28.88
C ALA A 73 12.37 13.89 -29.35
N ALA A 74 11.11 13.97 -29.79
CA ALA A 74 10.37 12.81 -30.31
C ALA A 74 10.98 12.20 -31.60
N ASP A 75 11.71 13.00 -32.38
CA ASP A 75 12.34 12.59 -33.63
C ASP A 75 13.73 11.96 -33.41
N LEU A 76 14.32 12.11 -32.22
CA LEU A 76 15.70 11.71 -31.89
C LEU A 76 15.81 10.29 -31.32
N LYS A 77 14.96 9.37 -31.78
CA LYS A 77 14.90 7.99 -31.25
C LYS A 77 16.18 7.20 -31.47
N ASP A 78 16.89 7.50 -32.55
CA ASP A 78 18.14 6.84 -32.92
C ASP A 78 19.38 7.46 -32.25
N ALA A 79 19.20 8.56 -31.49
CA ALA A 79 20.26 9.28 -30.79
C ALA A 79 19.86 9.54 -29.31
N PRO A 80 19.80 8.50 -28.46
CA PRO A 80 19.25 8.60 -27.10
C PRO A 80 20.00 9.59 -26.20
N ASP A 81 21.32 9.73 -26.36
CA ASP A 81 22.11 10.68 -25.58
C ASP A 81 21.81 12.14 -25.97
N LEU A 82 21.63 12.41 -27.27
CA LEU A 82 21.21 13.73 -27.75
C LEU A 82 19.76 14.03 -27.36
N GLN A 83 18.84 13.06 -27.52
CA GLN A 83 17.46 13.18 -27.07
C GLN A 83 17.40 13.56 -25.59
N ARG A 84 18.20 12.89 -24.77
CA ARG A 84 18.31 13.18 -23.35
C ARG A 84 18.79 14.61 -23.10
N LEU A 85 19.85 15.06 -23.76
CA LEU A 85 20.35 16.44 -23.62
C LEU A 85 19.30 17.48 -24.03
N VAL A 86 18.59 17.25 -25.14
CA VAL A 86 17.50 18.12 -25.60
C VAL A 86 16.37 18.21 -24.56
N LEU A 87 15.97 17.09 -23.96
CA LEU A 87 14.97 17.07 -22.90
C LEU A 87 15.45 17.81 -21.65
N GLN A 88 16.72 17.68 -21.27
CA GLN A 88 17.29 18.41 -20.12
C GLN A 88 17.22 19.92 -20.34
N ARG A 89 17.58 20.39 -21.54
CA ARG A 89 17.48 21.80 -21.93
C ARG A 89 16.02 22.28 -21.95
N ALA A 90 15.09 21.46 -22.43
CA ALA A 90 13.66 21.77 -22.37
C ALA A 90 13.18 21.97 -20.92
N VAL A 91 13.67 21.17 -19.96
CA VAL A 91 13.38 21.39 -18.53
C VAL A 91 13.96 22.71 -18.05
N GLU A 92 15.25 22.95 -18.30
CA GLU A 92 15.98 24.13 -17.81
C GLU A 92 15.38 25.46 -18.28
N LEU A 93 14.97 25.51 -19.55
CA LEU A 93 14.34 26.68 -20.16
C LEU A 93 12.86 26.79 -19.74
N GLY A 94 12.12 25.69 -19.80
CA GLY A 94 10.68 25.68 -19.53
C GLY A 94 10.33 26.08 -18.10
N GLN A 95 11.16 25.75 -17.11
CA GLN A 95 10.89 26.09 -15.70
C GLN A 95 10.99 27.59 -15.36
N LYS A 96 11.62 28.39 -16.24
CA LYS A 96 11.81 29.84 -16.01
C LYS A 96 10.51 30.63 -16.09
N ASP A 97 9.54 30.16 -16.87
CA ASP A 97 8.26 30.83 -17.10
C ASP A 97 7.07 29.97 -16.62
N ALA A 98 5.93 30.59 -16.31
CA ALA A 98 4.73 29.85 -15.93
C ALA A 98 4.16 29.03 -17.11
N ASP A 99 4.22 29.57 -18.34
CA ASP A 99 3.71 28.91 -19.54
C ASP A 99 4.58 27.71 -19.96
N GLY A 100 5.86 27.72 -19.58
CA GLY A 100 6.82 26.65 -19.90
C GLY A 100 6.81 25.46 -18.94
N LEU A 101 6.16 25.56 -17.78
CA LEU A 101 6.21 24.51 -16.75
C LEU A 101 5.59 23.19 -17.21
N ALA A 102 4.51 23.21 -18.00
CA ALA A 102 3.92 21.99 -18.54
C ALA A 102 4.90 21.23 -19.44
N THR A 103 5.65 21.96 -20.27
CA THR A 103 6.70 21.42 -21.13
C THR A 103 7.85 20.85 -20.30
N ALA A 104 8.32 21.56 -19.28
CA ALA A 104 9.38 21.08 -18.41
C ALA A 104 8.96 19.79 -17.67
N ILE A 105 7.72 19.73 -17.18
CA ILE A 105 7.15 18.53 -16.53
C ILE A 105 7.16 17.34 -17.49
N GLU A 106 6.70 17.54 -18.72
CA GLU A 106 6.64 16.45 -19.71
C GLU A 106 8.04 15.99 -20.13
N ALA A 107 8.97 16.92 -20.33
CA ALA A 107 10.37 16.59 -20.63
C ALA A 107 11.00 15.77 -19.48
N ALA A 108 10.78 16.18 -18.22
CA ALA A 108 11.26 15.45 -17.05
C ALA A 108 10.66 14.04 -16.95
N LYS A 109 9.36 13.86 -17.26
CA LYS A 109 8.72 12.53 -17.31
C LYS A 109 9.41 11.61 -18.33
N GLN A 110 9.73 12.12 -19.52
CA GLN A 110 10.42 11.34 -20.55
C GLN A 110 11.84 10.94 -20.10
N ILE A 111 12.58 11.83 -19.43
CA ILE A 111 13.89 11.48 -18.87
C ILE A 111 13.77 10.37 -17.81
N ILE A 112 12.78 10.45 -16.92
CA ILE A 112 12.55 9.45 -15.86
C ILE A 112 12.21 8.07 -16.44
N ALA A 113 11.55 8.02 -17.61
CA ALA A 113 11.22 6.76 -18.28
C ALA A 113 12.48 6.00 -18.74
N GLY A 114 13.52 6.72 -19.19
CA GLY A 114 14.81 6.13 -19.60
C GLY A 114 15.84 5.99 -18.48
N ALA A 115 15.73 6.76 -17.39
CA ALA A 115 16.72 6.79 -16.31
C ALA A 115 16.66 5.56 -15.38
N LYS A 116 17.81 5.24 -14.75
CA LYS A 116 17.97 4.14 -13.77
C LYS A 116 18.73 4.63 -12.53
N GLY A 117 18.63 3.87 -11.43
CA GLY A 117 19.41 4.10 -10.21
C GLY A 117 19.23 5.51 -9.63
N ALA A 118 20.34 6.12 -9.18
CA ALA A 118 20.38 7.43 -8.53
C ALA A 118 19.84 8.56 -9.45
N GLU A 119 20.19 8.53 -10.73
CA GLU A 119 19.74 9.54 -11.69
C GLU A 119 18.20 9.60 -11.79
N LYS A 120 17.52 8.45 -11.74
CA LYS A 120 16.06 8.40 -11.73
C LYS A 120 15.48 9.07 -10.49
N LEU A 121 16.14 8.95 -9.35
CA LEU A 121 15.73 9.59 -8.10
C LEU A 121 15.93 11.11 -8.17
N ASP A 122 17.06 11.57 -8.70
CA ASP A 122 17.34 13.00 -8.88
C ASP A 122 16.28 13.68 -9.77
N TRP A 123 15.95 13.06 -10.90
CA TRP A 123 14.91 13.58 -11.80
C TRP A 123 13.51 13.52 -11.20
N ARG A 124 13.22 12.53 -10.35
CA ARG A 124 11.97 12.52 -9.59
C ARG A 124 11.91 13.71 -8.63
N GLY A 125 12.99 14.01 -7.92
CA GLY A 125 13.08 15.21 -7.08
C GLY A 125 12.81 16.49 -7.87
N LYS A 126 13.50 16.67 -9.01
CA LYS A 126 13.25 17.81 -9.92
C LYS A 126 11.80 17.88 -10.39
N LEU A 127 11.16 16.74 -10.69
CA LEU A 127 9.76 16.71 -11.11
C LEU A 127 8.83 17.23 -10.00
N VAL A 128 9.11 16.92 -8.73
CA VAL A 128 8.37 17.50 -7.58
C VAL A 128 8.48 19.02 -7.58
N ASP A 129 9.70 19.55 -7.75
CA ASP A 129 9.94 20.99 -7.76
C ASP A 129 9.19 21.70 -8.90
N LEU A 130 9.14 21.08 -10.08
CA LEU A 130 8.40 21.60 -11.23
C LEU A 130 6.88 21.65 -10.97
N TYR A 131 6.29 20.60 -10.39
CA TYR A 131 4.88 20.63 -10.02
C TYR A 131 4.61 21.63 -8.89
N ALA A 132 5.52 21.78 -7.92
CA ALA A 132 5.40 22.78 -6.86
C ALA A 132 5.41 24.21 -7.43
N ALA A 133 6.28 24.46 -8.42
CA ALA A 133 6.28 25.71 -9.17
C ALA A 133 4.98 25.91 -9.98
N GLN A 134 4.49 24.86 -10.64
CA GLN A 134 3.25 24.90 -11.42
C GLN A 134 2.03 25.19 -10.54
N TYR A 135 1.90 24.51 -9.40
CA TYR A 135 0.84 24.75 -8.43
C TYR A 135 0.85 26.20 -7.90
N LYS A 136 2.03 26.75 -7.62
CA LYS A 136 2.18 28.13 -7.12
C LYS A 136 1.82 29.19 -8.17
N ARG A 137 2.15 28.95 -9.45
CA ARG A 137 1.97 29.93 -10.54
C ARG A 137 0.67 29.76 -11.32
N ALA A 138 0.09 28.57 -11.36
CA ALA A 138 -1.12 28.28 -12.14
C ALA A 138 -2.39 28.82 -11.47
N THR A 139 -3.46 28.91 -12.26
CA THR A 139 -4.81 29.26 -11.81
C THR A 139 -5.83 28.26 -12.32
N GLY A 140 -7.04 28.24 -11.73
CA GLY A 140 -8.15 27.41 -12.19
C GLY A 140 -7.82 25.91 -12.24
N ALA A 141 -8.23 25.25 -13.33
CA ALA A 141 -8.08 23.80 -13.51
C ALA A 141 -6.61 23.32 -13.48
N LYS A 142 -5.69 24.07 -14.09
CA LYS A 142 -4.25 23.71 -14.10
C LYS A 142 -3.64 23.70 -12.70
N ARG A 143 -4.08 24.63 -11.83
CA ARG A 143 -3.64 24.64 -10.42
C ARG A 143 -4.18 23.43 -9.65
N ALA A 144 -5.43 23.05 -9.91
CA ALA A 144 -6.04 21.88 -9.27
C ALA A 144 -5.31 20.59 -9.71
N GLU A 145 -5.04 20.41 -11.01
CA GLU A 145 -4.32 19.25 -11.53
C GLU A 145 -2.90 19.14 -10.95
N ALA A 146 -2.12 20.24 -10.99
CA ALA A 146 -0.78 20.27 -10.40
C ALA A 146 -0.82 20.00 -8.88
N GLY A 147 -1.83 20.54 -8.20
CA GLY A 147 -2.08 20.30 -6.79
C GLY A 147 -2.30 18.82 -6.50
N GLU A 148 -3.23 18.15 -7.19
CA GLU A 148 -3.52 16.72 -6.99
C GLU A 148 -2.29 15.83 -7.19
N PHE A 149 -1.44 16.16 -8.18
CA PHE A 149 -0.18 15.44 -8.36
C PHE A 149 0.77 15.61 -7.17
N LEU A 150 0.93 16.84 -6.67
CA LEU A 150 1.75 17.10 -5.47
C LEU A 150 1.22 16.40 -4.23
N LEU A 151 -0.09 16.29 -4.07
CA LEU A 151 -0.70 15.57 -2.94
C LEU A 151 -0.24 14.09 -2.93
N GLY A 152 -0.19 13.44 -4.08
CA GLY A 152 0.31 12.07 -4.20
C GLY A 152 1.80 11.94 -3.83
N ILE A 153 2.63 12.90 -4.21
CA ILE A 153 4.06 12.91 -3.86
C ILE A 153 4.24 13.10 -2.35
N LEU A 154 3.62 14.13 -1.79
CA LEU A 154 3.77 14.49 -0.37
C LEU A 154 3.29 13.36 0.54
N GLN A 155 2.23 12.65 0.15
CA GLN A 155 1.80 11.45 0.85
C GLN A 155 2.88 10.38 0.84
N LYS A 156 3.43 10.07 -0.34
CA LYS A 156 4.46 9.05 -0.45
C LYS A 156 5.72 9.42 0.34
N GLU A 157 6.16 10.67 0.29
CA GLU A 157 7.27 11.14 1.13
C GLU A 157 6.96 10.99 2.62
N ALA A 158 5.73 11.29 3.04
CA ALA A 158 5.31 11.08 4.42
C ALA A 158 5.32 9.60 4.81
N ASP A 159 4.88 8.70 3.92
CA ASP A 159 4.91 7.25 4.15
C ASP A 159 6.35 6.73 4.26
N ASP A 160 7.25 7.17 3.37
CA ASP A 160 8.68 6.83 3.40
C ASP A 160 9.33 7.33 4.71
N LEU A 161 9.07 8.59 5.10
CA LEU A 161 9.55 9.16 6.37
C LEU A 161 9.00 8.41 7.59
N ALA A 162 7.72 8.03 7.57
CA ALA A 162 7.11 7.25 8.64
C ALA A 162 7.71 5.84 8.75
N SER A 163 8.09 5.24 7.62
CA SER A 163 8.77 3.94 7.59
C SER A 163 10.19 3.99 8.19
N ASP A 164 10.85 5.15 8.06
CA ASP A 164 12.13 5.48 8.70
C ASP A 164 11.98 5.93 10.18
N ALA A 165 10.78 5.84 10.76
CA ALA A 165 10.44 6.36 12.08
C ALA A 165 10.65 7.89 12.26
N LYS A 166 10.73 8.65 11.17
CA LYS A 166 10.82 10.13 11.17
C LYS A 166 9.42 10.75 11.22
N TYR A 167 8.65 10.44 12.26
CA TYR A 167 7.23 10.80 12.34
C TYR A 167 6.97 12.32 12.31
N ALA A 168 7.85 13.12 12.92
CA ALA A 168 7.70 14.59 12.92
C ALA A 168 7.78 15.17 11.50
N ASP A 169 8.74 14.71 10.70
CA ASP A 169 8.89 15.14 9.31
C ASP A 169 7.74 14.64 8.44
N ALA A 170 7.28 13.40 8.66
CA ALA A 170 6.11 12.85 7.97
C ALA A 170 4.84 13.67 8.25
N VAL A 171 4.59 14.04 9.51
CA VAL A 171 3.47 14.92 9.90
C VAL A 171 3.59 16.29 9.22
N LYS A 172 4.80 16.84 9.09
CA LYS A 172 5.03 18.11 8.37
C LYS A 172 4.60 17.99 6.91
N ARG A 173 4.98 16.89 6.22
CA ARG A 173 4.57 16.62 4.83
C ARG A 173 3.06 16.45 4.66
N LEU A 174 2.40 15.75 5.57
CA LEU A 174 0.95 15.59 5.54
C LEU A 174 0.20 16.91 5.81
N ASN A 175 0.74 17.78 6.67
CA ASN A 175 0.18 19.11 6.88
C ASN A 175 0.33 19.99 5.63
N GLU A 176 1.48 19.94 4.96
CA GLU A 176 1.69 20.61 3.66
C GLU A 176 0.69 20.10 2.61
N ALA A 177 0.51 18.77 2.51
CA ALA A 177 -0.48 18.16 1.62
C ALA A 177 -1.90 18.60 1.97
N ARG A 178 -2.28 18.60 3.25
CA ARG A 178 -3.60 19.07 3.71
C ARG A 178 -3.85 20.52 3.28
N ASP A 179 -2.87 21.40 3.42
CA ASP A 179 -3.04 22.82 3.11
C ASP A 179 -3.20 23.05 1.59
N ILE A 180 -2.46 22.31 0.76
CA ILE A 180 -2.64 22.26 -0.69
C ILE A 180 -4.04 21.70 -1.04
N ALA A 181 -4.44 20.58 -0.43
CA ALA A 181 -5.72 19.92 -0.65
C ALA A 181 -6.89 20.87 -0.36
N ARG A 182 -6.82 21.63 0.74
CA ARG A 182 -7.81 22.66 1.08
C ARG A 182 -7.85 23.78 0.04
N SER A 183 -6.68 24.26 -0.38
CA SER A 183 -6.58 25.33 -1.38
C SER A 183 -7.19 24.96 -2.73
N ILE A 184 -7.13 23.69 -3.13
CA ILE A 184 -7.70 23.22 -4.41
C ILE A 184 -9.08 22.57 -4.25
N ARG A 185 -9.64 22.55 -3.03
CA ARG A 185 -10.91 21.88 -2.68
C ARG A 185 -10.91 20.39 -3.04
N SER A 186 -9.78 19.71 -2.84
CA SER A 186 -9.64 18.28 -3.04
C SER A 186 -10.56 17.50 -2.09
N ALA A 187 -11.13 16.39 -2.54
CA ALA A 187 -11.87 15.46 -1.70
C ALA A 187 -10.98 14.76 -0.65
N ARG A 188 -9.65 14.88 -0.76
CA ARG A 188 -8.65 14.21 0.08
C ARG A 188 -8.26 14.97 1.34
N VAL A 189 -8.88 16.13 1.63
CA VAL A 189 -8.53 16.94 2.81
C VAL A 189 -8.64 16.13 4.11
N ASP A 190 -9.73 15.37 4.28
CA ASP A 190 -9.96 14.60 5.51
C ASP A 190 -9.04 13.39 5.63
N GLU A 191 -8.61 12.82 4.50
CA GLU A 191 -7.58 11.77 4.44
C GLU A 191 -6.28 12.28 5.07
N PHE A 192 -5.78 13.44 4.63
CA PHE A 192 -4.55 14.02 5.17
C PHE A 192 -4.67 14.47 6.63
N VAL A 193 -5.82 15.01 7.03
CA VAL A 193 -6.09 15.35 8.45
C VAL A 193 -6.01 14.10 9.33
N THR A 194 -6.62 13.00 8.89
CA THR A 194 -6.63 11.75 9.64
C THR A 194 -5.23 11.15 9.72
N ALA A 195 -4.55 11.02 8.58
CA ALA A 195 -3.19 10.49 8.52
C ALA A 195 -2.20 11.29 9.39
N ALA A 196 -2.29 12.63 9.38
CA ALA A 196 -1.43 13.48 10.20
C ALA A 196 -1.68 13.27 11.70
N LYS A 197 -2.94 13.12 12.13
CA LYS A 197 -3.28 12.83 13.53
C LYS A 197 -2.76 11.46 13.95
N ASP A 198 -2.89 10.45 13.10
CA ASP A 198 -2.41 9.10 13.38
C ASP A 198 -0.89 9.07 13.55
N LEU A 199 -0.15 9.73 12.65
CA LEU A 199 1.31 9.85 12.77
C LEU A 199 1.74 10.70 13.97
N GLN A 200 0.99 11.74 14.32
CA GLN A 200 1.26 12.53 15.52
C GLN A 200 1.08 11.70 16.80
N ALA A 201 0.04 10.86 16.87
CA ALA A 201 -0.15 9.92 17.98
C ALA A 201 0.99 8.90 18.07
N LYS A 202 1.48 8.39 16.93
CA LYS A 202 2.67 7.53 16.89
C LYS A 202 3.93 8.27 17.37
N GLN A 203 4.14 9.51 16.94
CA GLN A 203 5.27 10.33 17.39
C GLN A 203 5.27 10.49 18.92
N GLN A 204 4.14 10.88 19.51
CA GLN A 204 4.01 11.04 20.97
C GLN A 204 4.29 9.74 21.72
N THR A 205 3.87 8.62 21.13
CA THR A 205 4.12 7.27 21.65
C THR A 205 5.61 6.93 21.60
N ALA A 206 6.29 7.19 20.48
CA ALA A 206 7.74 7.02 20.35
C ALA A 206 8.51 7.87 21.37
N GLU A 207 8.19 9.15 21.48
CA GLU A 207 8.82 10.07 22.46
C GLU A 207 8.60 9.64 23.93
N LYS A 208 7.46 9.02 24.22
CA LYS A 208 7.20 8.41 25.55
C LYS A 208 8.17 7.25 25.80
N TYR A 209 8.35 6.34 24.84
CA TYR A 209 9.25 5.20 24.97
C TYR A 209 10.73 5.62 24.98
N ASP A 210 11.11 6.63 24.19
CA ASP A 210 12.47 7.20 24.22
C ASP A 210 12.82 7.79 25.60
N ARG A 211 11.88 8.52 26.21
CA ARG A 211 12.08 9.04 27.58
C ARG A 211 12.21 7.93 28.62
N MET A 212 11.44 6.85 28.47
CA MET A 212 11.57 5.69 29.36
C MET A 212 12.91 4.97 29.15
N ARG A 213 13.37 4.85 27.90
CA ARG A 213 14.70 4.31 27.58
C ARG A 213 15.82 5.15 28.18
N GLN A 214 15.77 6.47 28.03
CA GLN A 214 16.78 7.37 28.63
C GLN A 214 16.84 7.21 30.16
N LYS A 215 15.70 7.01 30.83
CA LYS A 215 15.66 6.74 32.27
C LYS A 215 16.28 5.38 32.62
N LEU A 216 16.02 4.35 31.81
CA LEU A 216 16.63 3.03 31.96
C LEU A 216 18.15 3.11 31.84
N ASP A 217 18.65 3.85 30.85
CA ASP A 217 20.09 4.02 30.60
C ASP A 217 20.78 4.80 31.75
N GLN A 218 20.10 5.76 32.37
CA GLN A 218 20.65 6.59 33.44
C GLN A 218 20.64 5.92 34.81
N ASN A 219 19.54 5.27 35.17
CA ASN A 219 19.30 4.79 36.54
C ASN A 219 19.44 3.27 36.66
N GLY A 220 19.65 2.58 35.53
CA GLY A 220 19.29 1.18 35.40
C GLY A 220 17.77 1.00 35.46
N GLY A 221 17.33 -0.23 35.26
CA GLY A 221 15.96 -0.61 35.59
C GLY A 221 15.87 -2.10 35.77
N ASP A 222 14.74 -2.53 36.32
CA ASP A 222 14.44 -3.94 36.45
C ASP A 222 14.06 -4.54 35.08
N VAL A 223 13.95 -5.86 35.07
CA VAL A 223 13.58 -6.63 33.88
C VAL A 223 12.20 -6.20 33.36
N ALA A 224 11.25 -5.88 34.24
CA ALA A 224 9.89 -5.50 33.84
C ALA A 224 9.86 -4.18 33.04
N HIS A 225 10.68 -3.19 33.41
CA HIS A 225 10.82 -1.95 32.66
C HIS A 225 11.42 -2.20 31.27
N LEU A 226 12.41 -3.09 31.17
CA LEU A 226 12.99 -3.49 29.88
C LEU A 226 11.94 -4.21 29.01
N GLU A 227 11.18 -5.16 29.57
CA GLU A 227 10.09 -5.85 28.87
C GLU A 227 9.02 -4.85 28.35
N GLN A 228 8.63 -3.88 29.17
CA GLN A 228 7.69 -2.84 28.76
C GLN A 228 8.23 -1.98 27.62
N LEU A 229 9.53 -1.63 27.65
CA LEU A 229 10.17 -0.90 26.56
C LEU A 229 10.22 -1.70 25.27
N ILE A 230 10.62 -2.98 25.35
CA ILE A 230 10.67 -3.88 24.19
C ILE A 230 9.28 -3.99 23.56
N LEU A 231 8.25 -4.29 24.35
CA LEU A 231 6.87 -4.42 23.86
C LEU A 231 6.31 -3.09 23.35
N GLY A 232 6.66 -1.97 23.98
CA GLY A 232 6.26 -0.64 23.55
C GLY A 232 6.74 -0.28 22.14
N TYR A 233 8.06 -0.41 21.89
CA TYR A 233 8.60 -0.21 20.55
C TYR A 233 8.04 -1.23 19.55
N LEU A 234 7.94 -2.49 19.96
CA LEU A 234 7.51 -3.57 19.08
C LEU A 234 6.05 -3.45 18.66
N LEU A 235 5.15 -3.15 19.61
CA LEU A 235 3.70 -3.27 19.44
C LEU A 235 3.00 -1.93 19.32
N GLU A 236 3.48 -0.84 19.92
CA GLU A 236 2.81 0.47 19.83
C GLU A 236 3.48 1.39 18.80
N VAL A 237 4.81 1.44 18.77
CA VAL A 237 5.56 2.28 17.82
C VAL A 237 5.70 1.58 16.47
N GLY A 238 6.00 0.28 16.48
CA GLY A 238 6.29 -0.51 15.28
C GLY A 238 7.79 -0.56 14.92
N GLU A 239 8.68 -0.06 15.77
CA GLU A 239 10.13 -0.08 15.58
C GLU A 239 10.75 -1.43 15.96
N THR A 240 10.73 -2.36 15.03
CA THR A 240 11.22 -3.73 15.28
C THR A 240 12.72 -3.76 15.57
N GLU A 241 13.54 -2.97 14.88
CA GLU A 241 15.00 -2.98 15.07
C GLU A 241 15.43 -2.44 16.44
N THR A 242 14.76 -1.39 16.93
CA THR A 242 14.97 -0.87 18.29
C THR A 242 14.58 -1.91 19.33
N ALA A 243 13.41 -2.55 19.16
CA ALA A 243 12.96 -3.62 20.05
C ALA A 243 13.92 -4.82 20.07
N LYS A 244 14.45 -5.25 18.91
CA LYS A 244 15.44 -6.33 18.82
C LYS A 244 16.72 -6.02 19.58
N LYS A 245 17.25 -4.79 19.43
CA LYS A 245 18.46 -4.35 20.14
C LYS A 245 18.27 -4.40 21.66
N LEU A 246 17.11 -3.96 22.15
CA LEU A 246 16.77 -4.03 23.58
C LEU A 246 16.61 -5.48 24.05
N ALA A 247 15.92 -6.31 23.26
CA ALA A 247 15.70 -7.72 23.58
C ALA A 247 17.00 -8.55 23.64
N ALA A 248 18.03 -8.19 22.88
CA ALA A 248 19.35 -8.84 22.96
C ALA A 248 20.01 -8.68 24.34
N GLY A 249 19.73 -7.58 25.04
CA GLY A 249 20.17 -7.30 26.41
C GLY A 249 19.28 -7.91 27.50
N HIS A 250 18.18 -8.58 27.13
CA HIS A 250 17.28 -9.22 28.08
C HIS A 250 17.92 -10.48 28.70
N PRO A 251 17.76 -10.74 30.02
CA PRO A 251 18.36 -11.92 30.67
C PRO A 251 17.79 -13.24 30.16
N ASP A 252 16.51 -13.26 29.79
CA ASP A 252 15.89 -14.40 29.10
C ASP A 252 16.05 -14.26 27.57
N LYS A 253 16.83 -15.17 26.98
CA LYS A 253 17.11 -15.24 25.54
C LYS A 253 15.90 -15.57 24.68
N ALA A 254 14.79 -16.03 25.25
CA ALA A 254 13.54 -16.20 24.53
C ALA A 254 13.05 -14.86 23.95
N TRP A 255 13.28 -13.73 24.64
CA TRP A 255 12.90 -12.41 24.15
C TRP A 255 13.59 -12.03 22.85
N GLU A 256 14.91 -12.21 22.78
CA GLU A 256 15.68 -11.96 21.56
C GLU A 256 15.15 -12.79 20.39
N LYS A 257 14.89 -14.09 20.62
CA LYS A 257 14.35 -15.02 19.62
C LYS A 257 12.94 -14.65 19.14
N MET A 258 12.06 -14.20 20.03
CA MET A 258 10.66 -13.88 19.67
C MET A 258 10.55 -12.53 18.96
N VAL A 259 11.26 -11.52 19.45
CA VAL A 259 11.26 -10.17 18.89
C VAL A 259 11.95 -10.13 17.52
N SER A 260 12.88 -11.05 17.26
CA SER A 260 13.56 -11.14 15.96
C SER A 260 12.67 -11.59 14.80
N LYS A 261 11.42 -12.00 15.07
CA LYS A 261 10.45 -12.54 14.11
C LYS A 261 9.32 -11.53 13.85
N PRO A 262 9.53 -10.49 13.01
CA PRO A 262 8.49 -9.54 12.66
C PRO A 262 7.40 -10.20 11.79
N PRO A 263 6.20 -9.58 11.71
CA PRO A 263 5.09 -10.10 10.90
C PRO A 263 5.44 -10.42 9.44
N ALA A 264 6.34 -9.64 8.83
CA ALA A 264 6.79 -9.86 7.46
C ALA A 264 7.49 -11.22 7.24
N LEU A 265 8.03 -11.84 8.29
CA LEU A 265 8.70 -13.15 8.20
C LEU A 265 7.80 -14.31 8.61
N PHE A 266 6.55 -14.08 9.02
CA PHE A 266 5.71 -15.16 9.55
C PHE A 266 5.51 -16.29 8.54
N ASP A 267 5.29 -15.97 7.26
CA ASP A 267 5.15 -16.98 6.20
C ASP A 267 6.45 -17.77 5.92
N GLU A 268 7.61 -17.30 6.38
CA GLU A 268 8.92 -17.96 6.22
C GLU A 268 9.28 -18.86 7.42
N LEU A 269 8.64 -18.66 8.58
CA LEU A 269 8.92 -19.44 9.80
C LEU A 269 8.63 -20.93 9.62
N ALA A 270 9.39 -21.79 10.27
CA ALA A 270 9.03 -23.20 10.35
C ALA A 270 7.68 -23.38 11.08
N GLU A 271 7.01 -24.49 10.84
CA GLU A 271 5.71 -24.80 11.41
C GLU A 271 5.69 -24.68 12.95
N GLY A 272 6.57 -25.40 13.66
CA GLY A 272 6.66 -25.31 15.12
C GLY A 272 7.01 -23.90 15.62
N GLU A 273 7.78 -23.13 14.84
CA GLU A 273 8.11 -21.74 15.19
C GLU A 273 6.93 -20.80 15.08
N CYS A 274 6.03 -21.01 14.10
CA CYS A 274 4.79 -20.24 13.98
C CYS A 274 3.95 -20.40 15.25
N LEU A 275 3.80 -21.66 15.72
CA LEU A 275 3.03 -21.96 16.92
C LEU A 275 3.68 -21.36 18.18
N GLU A 276 5.01 -21.43 18.29
CA GLU A 276 5.77 -20.84 19.40
C GLU A 276 5.56 -19.31 19.47
N VAL A 277 5.71 -18.62 18.34
CA VAL A 277 5.53 -17.15 18.26
C VAL A 277 4.07 -16.76 18.51
N ALA A 278 3.11 -17.53 17.98
CA ALA A 278 1.69 -17.29 18.21
C ALA A 278 1.34 -17.31 19.71
N ASN A 279 1.82 -18.35 20.41
CA ASN A 279 1.62 -18.51 21.85
C ASN A 279 2.31 -17.40 22.64
N TRP A 280 3.52 -16.98 22.26
CA TRP A 280 4.24 -15.89 22.92
C TRP A 280 3.45 -14.57 22.83
N TYR A 281 3.02 -14.16 21.63
CA TYR A 281 2.19 -12.96 21.47
C TYR A 281 0.84 -13.06 22.19
N ARG A 282 0.24 -14.27 22.27
CA ARG A 282 -0.99 -14.48 23.04
C ARG A 282 -0.77 -14.22 24.53
N GLN A 283 0.32 -14.75 25.09
CA GLN A 283 0.69 -14.56 26.48
C GLN A 283 1.03 -13.10 26.79
N MET A 284 1.74 -12.41 25.89
CA MET A 284 2.00 -10.99 26.05
C MET A 284 0.71 -10.17 26.07
N ALA A 285 -0.27 -10.51 25.21
CA ALA A 285 -1.55 -9.82 25.17
C ALA A 285 -2.33 -9.87 26.52
N ASP A 286 -2.18 -10.94 27.30
CA ASP A 286 -2.82 -11.04 28.62
C ASP A 286 -2.25 -10.04 29.63
N LYS A 287 -1.01 -9.60 29.44
CA LYS A 287 -0.31 -8.62 30.29
C LYS A 287 -0.45 -7.18 29.79
N LEU A 288 -0.97 -6.98 28.59
CA LEU A 288 -1.04 -5.69 27.91
C LEU A 288 -2.45 -5.09 27.92
N ALA A 289 -2.52 -3.79 27.67
CA ALA A 289 -3.76 -3.03 27.50
C ALA A 289 -3.74 -2.18 26.23
N GLY A 290 -4.90 -1.63 25.84
CA GLY A 290 -5.05 -0.71 24.72
C GLY A 290 -4.50 -1.24 23.39
N VAL A 291 -3.81 -0.37 22.64
CA VAL A 291 -3.27 -0.67 21.30
C VAL A 291 -2.22 -1.79 21.34
N ALA A 292 -1.38 -1.85 22.37
CA ALA A 292 -0.39 -2.93 22.50
C ALA A 292 -1.03 -4.31 22.58
N ARG A 293 -2.11 -4.44 23.38
CA ARG A 293 -2.88 -5.68 23.49
C ARG A 293 -3.47 -6.08 22.15
N VAL A 294 -4.13 -5.15 21.46
CA VAL A 294 -4.72 -5.36 20.13
C VAL A 294 -3.66 -5.87 19.15
N ASN A 295 -2.53 -5.17 19.05
CA ASN A 295 -1.47 -5.51 18.11
C ASN A 295 -0.80 -6.85 18.46
N SER A 296 -0.69 -7.19 19.75
CA SER A 296 -0.21 -8.50 20.19
C SER A 296 -1.18 -9.62 19.79
N LEU A 297 -2.49 -9.44 20.01
CA LEU A 297 -3.51 -10.41 19.61
C LEU A 297 -3.54 -10.58 18.08
N GLU A 298 -3.44 -9.49 17.32
CA GLU A 298 -3.39 -9.55 15.86
C GLU A 298 -2.20 -10.37 15.36
N ARG A 299 -0.99 -10.15 15.90
CA ARG A 299 0.19 -10.95 15.55
C ARG A 299 0.04 -12.41 15.92
N SER A 300 -0.55 -12.70 17.08
CA SER A 300 -0.84 -14.06 17.51
C SER A 300 -1.78 -14.77 16.51
N VAL A 301 -2.89 -14.12 16.12
CA VAL A 301 -3.83 -14.62 15.11
C VAL A 301 -3.13 -14.87 13.77
N GLN A 302 -2.27 -13.95 13.32
CA GLN A 302 -1.51 -14.11 12.07
C GLN A 302 -0.57 -15.34 12.12
N CYS A 303 0.16 -15.55 13.22
CA CYS A 303 1.04 -16.71 13.35
C CYS A 303 0.26 -18.04 13.44
N TYR A 304 -0.85 -18.08 14.19
CA TYR A 304 -1.71 -19.26 14.21
C TYR A 304 -2.28 -19.56 12.82
N ASP A 305 -2.68 -18.53 12.05
CA ASP A 305 -3.12 -18.72 10.67
C ASP A 305 -2.05 -19.38 9.80
N VAL A 306 -0.82 -18.85 9.84
CA VAL A 306 0.30 -19.44 9.08
C VAL A 306 0.58 -20.88 9.51
N TYR A 307 0.58 -21.15 10.82
CA TYR A 307 0.71 -22.52 11.34
C TYR A 307 -0.40 -23.41 10.77
N LEU A 308 -1.66 -23.00 10.83
CA LEU A 308 -2.79 -23.80 10.38
C LEU A 308 -2.81 -24.01 8.85
N ARG A 309 -2.19 -23.13 8.05
CA ARG A 309 -1.99 -23.34 6.61
C ARG A 309 -0.89 -24.35 6.32
N LYS A 310 0.20 -24.36 7.11
CA LYS A 310 1.34 -25.29 6.94
C LYS A 310 1.04 -26.67 7.53
N HIS A 311 0.38 -26.72 8.69
CA HIS A 311 0.09 -27.92 9.45
C HIS A 311 -1.23 -28.58 9.01
N VAL A 312 -1.20 -29.32 7.91
CA VAL A 312 -2.41 -29.96 7.36
C VAL A 312 -2.82 -31.24 8.08
N LYS A 313 -1.96 -31.80 8.95
CA LYS A 313 -2.25 -33.04 9.68
C LYS A 313 -3.38 -32.82 10.69
N GLN A 314 -4.35 -33.74 10.71
CA GLN A 314 -5.50 -33.68 11.62
C GLN A 314 -5.15 -34.38 12.93
N ASP A 315 -4.30 -33.74 13.74
CA ASP A 315 -3.86 -34.27 15.03
C ASP A 315 -4.25 -33.35 16.19
N ALA A 316 -3.84 -33.75 17.39
CA ALA A 316 -4.14 -33.02 18.62
C ALA A 316 -3.50 -31.62 18.66
N GLU A 317 -2.33 -31.43 18.01
CA GLU A 317 -1.65 -30.15 17.98
C GLU A 317 -2.43 -29.16 17.09
N ARG A 318 -2.88 -29.60 15.92
CA ARG A 318 -3.78 -28.82 15.06
C ARG A 318 -5.05 -28.42 15.78
N LEU A 319 -5.71 -29.37 16.45
CA LEU A 319 -6.97 -29.10 17.16
C LEU A 319 -6.77 -28.04 18.25
N LYS A 320 -5.67 -28.13 19.00
CA LYS A 320 -5.29 -27.13 20.00
C LYS A 320 -5.05 -25.76 19.37
N ALA A 321 -4.29 -25.70 18.28
CA ALA A 321 -4.02 -24.44 17.57
C ALA A 321 -5.30 -23.80 17.00
N VAL A 322 -6.26 -24.59 16.50
CA VAL A 322 -7.59 -24.08 16.09
C VAL A 322 -8.33 -23.45 17.27
N SER A 323 -8.41 -24.15 18.42
CA SER A 323 -9.07 -23.60 19.61
C SER A 323 -8.44 -22.28 20.06
N GLN A 324 -7.10 -22.24 20.13
CA GLN A 324 -6.37 -21.04 20.51
C GLN A 324 -6.55 -19.91 19.49
N TYR A 325 -6.54 -20.22 18.20
CA TYR A 325 -6.83 -19.26 17.14
C TYR A 325 -8.23 -18.63 17.33
N ASP A 326 -9.26 -19.45 17.57
CA ASP A 326 -10.64 -19.00 17.73
C ASP A 326 -10.82 -18.14 19.00
N GLU A 327 -10.22 -18.55 20.11
CA GLU A 327 -10.18 -17.76 21.36
C GLU A 327 -9.46 -16.43 21.18
N THR A 328 -8.28 -16.44 20.57
CA THR A 328 -7.47 -15.23 20.33
C THR A 328 -8.19 -14.28 19.38
N SER A 329 -8.82 -14.82 18.33
CA SER A 329 -9.64 -14.04 17.40
C SER A 329 -10.78 -13.37 18.14
N ARG A 330 -11.57 -14.11 18.93
CA ARG A 330 -12.67 -13.53 19.73
C ARG A 330 -12.19 -12.45 20.70
N ALA A 331 -11.04 -12.66 21.35
CA ALA A 331 -10.43 -11.65 22.21
C ALA A 331 -10.03 -10.39 21.44
N LEU A 332 -9.47 -10.53 20.24
CA LEU A 332 -9.14 -9.42 19.35
C LEU A 332 -10.41 -8.66 18.93
N LEU A 333 -11.49 -9.37 18.63
CA LEU A 333 -12.77 -8.74 18.23
C LEU A 333 -13.41 -7.95 19.36
N SER A 334 -13.22 -8.41 20.59
CA SER A 334 -13.80 -7.80 21.78
C SER A 334 -12.95 -6.66 22.33
N SER A 335 -11.75 -6.43 21.78
CA SER A 335 -10.80 -5.42 22.26
C SER A 335 -11.14 -4.03 21.70
N PRO A 336 -11.29 -2.99 22.56
CA PRO A 336 -11.45 -1.62 22.11
C PRO A 336 -10.26 -1.17 21.24
N GLY A 337 -10.52 -0.58 20.08
CA GLY A 337 -9.49 -0.12 19.16
C GLY A 337 -8.94 -1.19 18.21
N SER A 338 -9.50 -2.41 18.23
CA SER A 338 -9.24 -3.41 17.19
C SER A 338 -9.56 -2.85 15.80
N ALA A 339 -8.62 -2.98 14.86
CA ALA A 339 -8.82 -2.52 13.49
C ALA A 339 -9.99 -3.28 12.86
N THR A 340 -11.10 -2.58 12.66
CA THR A 340 -12.27 -3.10 11.98
C THR A 340 -12.23 -2.69 10.50
N ALA A 341 -12.30 -3.66 9.60
CA ALA A 341 -12.61 -3.42 8.20
C ALA A 341 -14.06 -2.89 8.07
N LYS A 342 -14.31 -2.04 7.08
CA LYS A 342 -15.68 -1.62 6.74
C LYS A 342 -16.16 -2.48 5.58
N LEU A 343 -17.13 -3.36 5.83
CA LEU A 343 -17.87 -4.01 4.78
C LEU A 343 -19.02 -3.10 4.36
N ILE A 344 -19.02 -2.63 3.13
CA ILE A 344 -20.08 -1.79 2.57
C ILE A 344 -20.90 -2.66 1.62
N LEU A 345 -22.19 -2.75 1.90
CA LEU A 345 -23.18 -3.46 1.09
C LEU A 345 -24.03 -2.41 0.36
N TRP A 346 -23.88 -2.31 -0.95
CA TRP A 346 -24.68 -1.39 -1.76
C TRP A 346 -25.97 -2.09 -2.20
N ASN A 347 -27.12 -1.54 -1.81
CA ASN A 347 -28.41 -2.07 -2.17
C ASN A 347 -28.83 -1.60 -3.57
N GLN A 348 -29.43 -2.49 -4.35
CA GLN A 348 -29.87 -2.23 -5.72
C GLN A 348 -31.36 -1.92 -5.81
N ARG A 349 -31.78 -1.35 -6.94
CA ARG A 349 -33.18 -1.07 -7.28
C ARG A 349 -33.64 -1.63 -8.63
N ASN A 350 -32.88 -2.53 -9.23
CA ASN A 350 -33.20 -3.17 -10.52
C ASN A 350 -33.43 -2.13 -11.64
N SER A 351 -32.51 -1.18 -11.77
CA SER A 351 -32.52 -0.17 -12.83
C SER A 351 -33.86 0.58 -12.93
N GLN A 352 -34.57 0.44 -14.05
CA GLN A 352 -35.82 1.15 -14.32
C GLN A 352 -37.05 0.47 -13.69
N ASP A 353 -36.96 -0.82 -13.35
CA ASP A 353 -38.10 -1.58 -12.82
C ASP A 353 -38.43 -1.21 -11.38
N ARG A 354 -37.42 -0.87 -10.56
CA ARG A 354 -37.59 -0.35 -9.19
C ARG A 354 -38.40 -1.29 -8.27
N ASP A 355 -38.31 -2.59 -8.53
CA ASP A 355 -39.16 -3.62 -7.92
C ASP A 355 -38.39 -4.67 -7.10
N ARG A 356 -37.07 -4.51 -6.93
CA ARG A 356 -36.22 -5.45 -6.19
C ARG A 356 -35.24 -4.73 -5.29
N GLY A 357 -34.85 -5.40 -4.22
CA GLY A 357 -33.93 -4.89 -3.22
C GLY A 357 -33.77 -5.85 -2.07
N THR A 358 -32.73 -5.67 -1.27
CA THR A 358 -32.47 -6.50 -0.08
C THR A 358 -32.84 -5.73 1.18
N THR A 359 -33.58 -6.34 2.10
CA THR A 359 -33.94 -5.70 3.38
C THR A 359 -33.19 -6.31 4.57
N THR A 360 -32.76 -7.57 4.45
CA THR A 360 -32.02 -8.27 5.51
C THR A 360 -30.99 -9.22 4.91
N VAL A 361 -29.78 -9.23 5.48
CA VAL A 361 -28.72 -10.21 5.17
C VAL A 361 -28.10 -10.81 6.43
N ASN A 362 -27.44 -11.94 6.26
CA ASN A 362 -26.37 -12.39 7.15
C ASN A 362 -25.03 -12.25 6.43
N VAL A 363 -23.97 -11.99 7.19
CA VAL A 363 -22.60 -11.98 6.67
C VAL A 363 -21.79 -13.04 7.41
N VAL A 364 -21.09 -13.86 6.65
CA VAL A 364 -20.28 -14.97 7.15
C VAL A 364 -18.89 -14.87 6.54
N VAL A 365 -17.86 -14.93 7.38
CA VAL A 365 -16.48 -15.08 6.92
C VAL A 365 -16.05 -16.50 7.24
N THR A 366 -15.55 -17.22 6.24
CA THR A 366 -15.09 -18.60 6.39
C THR A 366 -13.60 -18.75 6.06
N ARG A 367 -12.98 -19.75 6.69
CA ARG A 367 -11.61 -20.21 6.41
C ARG A 367 -11.58 -21.72 6.51
N ALA A 368 -11.04 -22.41 5.52
CA ALA A 368 -11.05 -23.87 5.42
C ALA A 368 -12.45 -24.45 5.71
N ASP A 369 -13.47 -23.83 5.10
CA ASP A 369 -14.90 -24.12 5.24
C ASP A 369 -15.48 -24.02 6.68
N LYS A 370 -14.72 -23.47 7.63
CA LYS A 370 -15.20 -23.15 8.98
C LYS A 370 -15.59 -21.69 9.09
N VAL A 371 -16.69 -21.41 9.78
CA VAL A 371 -17.13 -20.05 10.10
C VAL A 371 -16.21 -19.46 11.16
N VAL A 372 -15.41 -18.45 10.79
CA VAL A 372 -14.53 -17.72 11.71
C VAL A 372 -15.17 -16.44 12.23
N TRP A 373 -16.18 -15.93 11.52
CA TRP A 373 -17.00 -14.82 11.97
C TRP A 373 -18.37 -14.85 11.30
N ARG A 374 -19.41 -14.46 12.03
CA ARG A 374 -20.78 -14.38 11.53
C ARG A 374 -21.50 -13.22 12.19
N ARG A 375 -22.33 -12.52 11.41
CA ARG A 375 -23.30 -11.54 11.90
C ARG A 375 -24.61 -11.71 11.16
N ASP A 376 -25.66 -11.98 11.92
CA ASP A 376 -26.99 -12.24 11.39
C ASP A 376 -27.89 -11.01 11.43
N ASN A 377 -28.96 -11.03 10.63
CA ASN A 377 -30.06 -10.07 10.66
C ASN A 377 -29.64 -8.61 10.46
N ILE A 378 -28.63 -8.36 9.62
CA ILE A 378 -28.20 -7.02 9.25
C ILE A 378 -29.28 -6.40 8.36
N LYS A 379 -29.83 -5.26 8.79
CA LYS A 379 -30.84 -4.52 8.04
C LYS A 379 -30.20 -3.63 6.98
N LEU A 380 -30.74 -3.70 5.77
CA LEU A 380 -30.38 -2.83 4.66
C LEU A 380 -31.56 -1.91 4.37
N TYR A 381 -31.26 -0.64 4.15
CA TYR A 381 -32.23 0.33 3.68
C TYR A 381 -32.37 0.22 2.17
N TRP A 382 -33.59 0.32 1.67
CA TRP A 382 -33.90 0.26 0.25
C TRP A 382 -34.68 1.50 -0.16
N SER A 383 -34.39 2.00 -1.36
CA SER A 383 -35.10 3.10 -2.00
C SER A 383 -35.35 2.76 -3.47
N ALA A 384 -36.52 3.12 -3.97
CA ALA A 384 -36.83 3.04 -5.40
C ALA A 384 -36.07 4.08 -6.24
N ASP A 385 -35.48 5.09 -5.58
CA ASP A 385 -34.92 6.28 -6.22
C ASP A 385 -33.41 6.42 -6.07
N GLU A 386 -32.77 5.60 -5.21
CA GLU A 386 -31.31 5.59 -5.00
C GLU A 386 -30.80 4.23 -4.49
N ASP A 387 -29.56 3.90 -4.86
CA ASP A 387 -28.85 2.75 -4.32
C ASP A 387 -28.19 3.15 -3.00
N LEU A 388 -28.64 2.54 -1.91
CA LEU A 388 -28.23 2.93 -0.55
C LEU A 388 -27.15 1.98 -0.01
N PRO A 389 -26.02 2.51 0.48
CA PRO A 389 -25.02 1.69 1.15
C PRO A 389 -25.41 1.40 2.60
N THR A 390 -25.08 0.19 3.06
CA THR A 390 -25.09 -0.18 4.48
C THR A 390 -23.68 -0.57 4.90
N THR A 391 -23.13 0.11 5.90
CA THR A 391 -21.78 -0.20 6.42
C THR A 391 -21.89 -1.14 7.62
N VAL A 392 -21.18 -2.26 7.54
CA VAL A 392 -21.03 -3.25 8.60
C VAL A 392 -19.57 -3.25 9.01
N MET A 393 -19.30 -3.03 10.29
CA MET A 393 -17.95 -3.23 10.82
C MET A 393 -17.68 -4.73 10.87
N VAL A 394 -16.70 -5.16 10.10
CA VAL A 394 -16.21 -6.54 10.08
C VAL A 394 -14.83 -6.51 10.68
N PRO A 395 -14.47 -7.49 11.51
CA PRO A 395 -13.10 -7.63 11.93
C PRO A 395 -12.12 -7.63 10.76
N ASN A 396 -10.88 -7.20 10.98
CA ASN A 396 -9.79 -7.44 10.05
C ASN A 396 -9.35 -8.92 10.07
N ILE A 397 -10.30 -9.84 9.86
CA ILE A 397 -10.06 -11.29 9.79
C ILE A 397 -9.61 -11.63 8.39
N ARG A 398 -8.47 -12.32 8.28
CA ARG A 398 -8.01 -12.96 7.04
C ARG A 398 -8.90 -14.17 6.72
N GLY A 399 -10.08 -13.97 6.18
CA GLY A 399 -10.89 -15.07 5.66
C GLY A 399 -10.38 -15.54 4.30
N GLU A 400 -10.79 -16.74 3.88
CA GLU A 400 -10.67 -17.16 2.48
C GLU A 400 -11.88 -16.71 1.68
N LYS A 401 -13.03 -16.64 2.33
CA LYS A 401 -14.32 -16.37 1.70
C LYS A 401 -15.18 -15.46 2.57
N LEU A 402 -15.85 -14.51 1.92
CA LEU A 402 -16.87 -13.65 2.49
C LEU A 402 -18.20 -14.00 1.83
N ARG A 403 -19.12 -14.57 2.61
CA ARG A 403 -20.46 -14.93 2.16
C ARG A 403 -21.49 -13.92 2.65
N ILE A 404 -22.31 -13.43 1.72
CA ILE A 404 -23.48 -12.61 1.99
C ILE A 404 -24.72 -13.48 1.73
N GLU A 405 -25.50 -13.74 2.77
CA GLU A 405 -26.75 -14.51 2.70
C GLU A 405 -27.93 -13.53 2.69
N VAL A 406 -28.66 -13.43 1.58
CA VAL A 406 -29.86 -12.59 1.48
C VAL A 406 -31.05 -13.34 2.08
N THR A 407 -31.59 -12.81 3.18
CA THR A 407 -32.67 -13.44 3.96
C THR A 407 -33.98 -12.66 3.93
N GLY A 408 -33.99 -11.41 3.43
CA GLY A 408 -35.20 -10.63 3.22
C GLY A 408 -35.06 -9.68 2.04
N TRP A 409 -36.15 -9.40 1.32
CA TRP A 409 -36.14 -8.63 0.08
C TRP A 409 -37.40 -7.77 -0.12
N VAL A 410 -37.35 -6.93 -1.16
CA VAL A 410 -38.44 -6.07 -1.63
C VAL A 410 -39.14 -6.72 -2.83
N ASN A 411 -40.47 -6.69 -2.81
CA ASN A 411 -41.40 -7.21 -3.84
C ASN A 411 -40.97 -8.53 -4.52
N MET A 412 -40.27 -8.42 -5.66
CA MET A 412 -40.01 -9.55 -6.56
C MET A 412 -38.74 -10.33 -6.24
N GLY A 413 -37.80 -9.78 -5.46
CA GLY A 413 -36.59 -10.51 -5.09
C GLY A 413 -35.47 -9.64 -4.51
N GLY A 414 -34.45 -10.31 -3.99
CA GLY A 414 -33.25 -9.68 -3.43
C GLY A 414 -32.14 -9.48 -4.45
N GLY A 415 -31.07 -8.83 -4.01
CA GLY A 415 -29.90 -8.51 -4.81
C GLY A 415 -29.07 -7.39 -4.19
N LEU A 416 -27.88 -7.18 -4.70
CA LEU A 416 -26.98 -6.10 -4.28
C LEU A 416 -26.29 -5.52 -5.52
N THR A 417 -25.92 -4.26 -5.44
CA THR A 417 -25.17 -3.54 -6.49
C THR A 417 -23.70 -3.92 -6.40
N GLU A 418 -23.08 -3.67 -5.24
CA GLU A 418 -21.65 -3.87 -4.98
C GLU A 418 -21.45 -4.29 -3.51
N VAL A 419 -20.39 -5.04 -3.26
CA VAL A 419 -19.85 -5.35 -1.95
C VAL A 419 -18.40 -4.86 -1.88
N GLN A 420 -18.11 -4.00 -0.93
CA GLN A 420 -16.75 -3.48 -0.72
C GLN A 420 -16.24 -3.90 0.65
N LEU A 421 -14.99 -4.33 0.74
CA LEU A 421 -14.31 -4.57 2.01
C LEU A 421 -13.19 -3.55 2.12
N LEU A 422 -13.43 -2.46 2.85
CA LEU A 422 -12.45 -1.41 3.04
C LEU A 422 -11.53 -1.75 4.20
N GLN A 423 -10.26 -1.99 3.91
CA GLN A 423 -9.19 -2.11 4.88
C GLN A 423 -8.23 -0.95 4.66
N ASN A 424 -7.99 -0.14 5.70
CA ASN A 424 -7.18 1.08 5.61
C ASN A 424 -7.60 2.01 4.46
N GLY A 425 -8.92 2.14 4.25
CA GLY A 425 -9.50 2.99 3.20
C GLY A 425 -9.49 2.39 1.78
N LYS A 426 -8.85 1.25 1.55
CA LYS A 426 -8.78 0.59 0.24
C LYS A 426 -9.78 -0.56 0.15
N ASN A 427 -10.54 -0.64 -0.95
CA ASN A 427 -11.38 -1.82 -1.25
C ASN A 427 -10.50 -3.01 -1.63
N THR A 428 -10.41 -4.01 -0.76
CA THR A 428 -9.53 -5.18 -0.94
C THR A 428 -10.14 -6.32 -1.72
N ILE A 429 -11.43 -6.25 -2.05
CA ILE A 429 -12.16 -7.29 -2.80
C ILE A 429 -12.61 -6.83 -4.18
N GLY A 430 -12.18 -5.65 -4.65
CA GLY A 430 -12.47 -5.19 -6.00
C GLY A 430 -11.91 -6.14 -7.06
N GLY A 431 -12.77 -6.63 -7.94
CA GLY A 431 -12.47 -7.62 -8.97
C GLY A 431 -12.33 -9.05 -8.46
N ALA A 432 -12.69 -9.31 -7.20
CA ALA A 432 -12.61 -10.66 -6.64
C ALA A 432 -13.57 -11.63 -7.34
N LYS A 433 -13.21 -12.92 -7.33
CA LYS A 433 -14.08 -13.95 -7.87
C LYS A 433 -15.29 -14.14 -6.94
N VAL A 434 -16.48 -14.16 -7.53
CA VAL A 434 -17.74 -14.33 -6.80
C VAL A 434 -18.49 -15.54 -7.33
N THR A 435 -18.97 -16.39 -6.43
CA THR A 435 -19.90 -17.49 -6.71
C THR A 435 -21.22 -17.22 -5.99
N ALA A 436 -22.35 -17.69 -6.51
CA ALA A 436 -23.64 -17.48 -5.86
C ALA A 436 -24.57 -18.67 -6.02
N SER A 437 -25.59 -18.75 -5.16
CA SER A 437 -26.64 -19.77 -5.24
C SER A 437 -27.51 -19.69 -6.49
N GLY A 438 -27.53 -18.54 -7.15
CA GLY A 438 -28.30 -18.31 -8.37
C GLY A 438 -28.21 -16.86 -8.84
N ALA A 439 -28.70 -16.61 -10.05
CA ALA A 439 -28.89 -15.29 -10.62
C ALA A 439 -30.19 -15.26 -11.44
N LEU A 440 -30.90 -14.13 -11.46
CA LEU A 440 -32.13 -13.97 -12.25
C LEU A 440 -31.85 -14.14 -13.76
N VAL A 441 -30.81 -13.47 -14.24
CA VAL A 441 -30.29 -13.56 -15.62
C VAL A 441 -28.77 -13.49 -15.60
N ALA A 442 -28.12 -13.99 -16.67
CA ALA A 442 -26.66 -14.06 -16.76
C ALA A 442 -25.96 -12.69 -16.69
N THR A 443 -26.61 -11.63 -17.19
CA THR A 443 -26.07 -10.27 -17.20
C THR A 443 -26.09 -9.60 -15.83
N THR A 444 -26.94 -10.04 -14.91
CA THR A 444 -26.97 -9.62 -13.49
C THR A 444 -26.37 -10.70 -12.59
N GLY A 445 -25.22 -11.23 -13.03
CA GLY A 445 -24.52 -12.33 -12.38
C GLY A 445 -23.73 -11.91 -11.13
N PRO A 446 -23.20 -12.87 -10.36
CA PRO A 446 -22.50 -12.58 -9.10
C PRO A 446 -21.21 -11.76 -9.27
N SER A 447 -20.58 -11.78 -10.44
CA SER A 447 -19.38 -10.99 -10.73
C SER A 447 -19.61 -9.48 -10.60
N CYS A 448 -20.85 -9.02 -10.71
CA CYS A 448 -21.20 -7.61 -10.54
C CYS A 448 -20.99 -7.12 -9.10
N LEU A 449 -20.92 -8.01 -8.09
CA LEU A 449 -20.79 -7.59 -6.69
C LEU A 449 -19.43 -7.02 -6.32
N THR A 450 -18.45 -7.07 -7.21
CA THR A 450 -17.10 -6.54 -6.94
C THR A 450 -16.53 -5.80 -8.14
N ASP A 451 -17.37 -5.37 -9.07
CA ASP A 451 -16.92 -4.72 -10.31
C ASP A 451 -16.62 -3.22 -10.14
N GLY A 452 -16.89 -2.69 -8.94
CA GLY A 452 -16.65 -1.29 -8.58
C GLY A 452 -17.77 -0.34 -9.01
N ILE A 453 -18.86 -0.84 -9.58
CA ILE A 453 -20.02 -0.04 -9.96
C ILE A 453 -20.96 0.09 -8.76
N LEU A 454 -21.11 1.31 -8.25
CA LEU A 454 -21.87 1.58 -7.01
C LEU A 454 -23.35 1.92 -7.25
N ASN A 455 -23.83 1.85 -8.51
CA ASN A 455 -25.22 2.13 -8.83
C ASN A 455 -25.78 1.17 -9.89
N SER A 456 -27.06 0.82 -9.73
CA SER A 456 -27.80 -0.10 -10.59
C SER A 456 -28.57 0.61 -11.71
N ASN A 457 -28.19 1.83 -12.08
CA ASN A 457 -28.94 2.65 -13.04
C ASN A 457 -28.97 2.07 -14.46
N VAL A 458 -27.88 1.44 -14.86
CA VAL A 458 -27.74 0.86 -16.20
C VAL A 458 -28.39 -0.52 -16.20
N HIS A 459 -29.39 -0.72 -17.05
CA HIS A 459 -30.08 -2.01 -17.18
C HIS A 459 -29.06 -3.13 -17.40
N THR A 460 -29.12 -4.18 -16.58
CA THR A 460 -28.27 -5.38 -16.67
C THR A 460 -26.77 -5.20 -16.43
N LYS A 461 -26.34 -4.13 -15.74
CA LYS A 461 -24.93 -3.90 -15.42
C LYS A 461 -24.75 -3.37 -14.00
N GLY A 462 -23.75 -3.89 -13.29
CA GLY A 462 -23.33 -3.39 -11.98
C GLY A 462 -24.26 -3.79 -10.83
N TYR A 463 -25.05 -4.86 -10.98
CA TYR A 463 -25.81 -5.43 -9.86
C TYR A 463 -26.10 -6.91 -10.07
N TRP A 464 -26.17 -7.63 -8.96
CA TRP A 464 -26.58 -9.03 -8.88
C TRP A 464 -28.03 -9.12 -8.41
N LEU A 465 -28.83 -9.96 -9.09
CA LEU A 465 -30.21 -10.26 -8.72
C LEU A 465 -30.40 -11.73 -8.43
N LEU A 466 -31.13 -12.04 -7.37
CA LEU A 466 -31.60 -13.38 -7.09
C LEU A 466 -32.85 -13.74 -7.92
N PRO A 467 -33.12 -15.05 -8.12
CA PRO A 467 -34.40 -15.51 -8.64
C PRO A 467 -35.60 -14.97 -7.84
N ASN A 468 -36.76 -14.98 -8.47
CA ASN A 468 -37.94 -14.34 -7.91
C ASN A 468 -38.35 -14.94 -6.56
N LYS A 469 -38.48 -14.08 -5.55
CA LYS A 469 -38.96 -14.44 -4.21
C LYS A 469 -38.18 -15.60 -3.56
N THR A 470 -36.89 -15.72 -3.87
CA THR A 470 -36.01 -16.71 -3.25
C THR A 470 -34.96 -16.05 -2.37
N ALA A 471 -34.68 -16.67 -1.22
CA ALA A 471 -33.43 -16.42 -0.51
C ALA A 471 -32.24 -16.95 -1.33
N GLY A 472 -31.04 -16.45 -1.04
CA GLY A 472 -29.84 -16.93 -1.70
C GLY A 472 -28.59 -16.36 -1.08
N TRP A 473 -27.44 -16.71 -1.64
CA TRP A 473 -26.16 -16.25 -1.14
C TRP A 473 -25.19 -15.94 -2.28
N ALA A 474 -24.25 -15.05 -2.01
CA ALA A 474 -23.05 -14.84 -2.81
C ALA A 474 -21.82 -15.00 -1.92
N GLU A 475 -20.81 -15.71 -2.41
CA GLU A 475 -19.54 -15.97 -1.75
C GLU A 475 -18.41 -15.36 -2.58
N ILE A 476 -17.74 -14.39 -1.98
CA ILE A 476 -16.64 -13.62 -2.56
C ILE A 476 -15.35 -14.25 -2.06
N GLU A 477 -14.48 -14.66 -2.97
CA GLU A 477 -13.13 -15.08 -2.62
C GLU A 477 -12.39 -13.86 -2.08
N LEU A 478 -12.10 -13.87 -0.78
CA LEU A 478 -11.17 -12.91 -0.21
C LEU A 478 -9.82 -13.36 -0.72
N SER A 479 -9.39 -12.80 -1.85
CA SER A 479 -8.07 -13.07 -2.40
C SER A 479 -7.10 -12.92 -1.26
N GLY A 480 -6.57 -14.04 -0.77
CA GLY A 480 -5.39 -14.01 0.06
C GLY A 480 -4.45 -13.16 -0.76
N SER A 481 -4.07 -12.00 -0.24
CA SER A 481 -2.91 -11.28 -0.72
C SER A 481 -1.78 -12.29 -0.64
N ARG A 482 -1.61 -13.10 -1.71
CA ARG A 482 -0.31 -13.61 -2.05
C ARG A 482 0.47 -12.32 -2.30
N PRO A 483 1.46 -11.99 -1.46
CA PRO A 483 2.35 -10.90 -1.77
C PRO A 483 2.93 -11.07 -3.18
#